data_AF-A0AAV3ZZ45-F1
#
_entry.id   AF-A0AAV3ZZ45-F1
#
_cell.length_a   1.000
_cell.length_b   1.000
_cell.length_c   1.000
_cell.angle_alpha   90.00
_cell.angle_beta   90.00
_cell.angle_gamma   90.00
#
_symmetry.space_group_name_H-M   'P 1'
#
loop_
_entity.id
_entity.type
_entity.pdbx_description
1 polymer ?
#
loop_
_entity_poly.entity_id
_entity_poly.type
_entity_poly.pdbx_seq_one_letter_code
_entity_poly.pdbx_strand_id
1 'polypeptide(L)'
;MSHSPVLLTVSKALERFIRGPFQFARQLFQQPKSGTLTVEREELETHLKKTYSDPTREIPLEETTGLVWPAAPGIKFDSKPYRKS
;
A
#
# COMPACT_ATOMS: atom_id res chain seq x y z
N MET A 1 -37.45 48.27 -1.74
CA MET A 1 -37.02 46.88 -1.99
C MET A 1 -35.69 46.94 -2.71
N SER A 2 -34.59 46.65 -2.03
CA SER A 2 -33.23 46.67 -2.60
C SER A 2 -32.90 45.26 -3.08
N HIS A 3 -32.78 45.08 -4.40
CA HIS A 3 -32.28 43.83 -4.97
C HIS A 3 -30.76 43.94 -5.07
N SER A 4 -30.06 43.26 -4.17
CA SER A 4 -28.60 43.09 -4.25
C SER A 4 -28.29 41.92 -5.18
N PRO A 5 -27.47 42.08 -6.24
CA PRO A 5 -27.15 40.99 -7.14
C PRO A 5 -26.19 40.00 -6.47
N VAL A 6 -26.61 38.74 -6.38
CA VAL A 6 -25.74 37.63 -5.98
C VAL A 6 -24.81 37.34 -7.15
N LEU A 7 -23.60 37.89 -7.12
CA LEU A 7 -22.53 37.44 -8.00
C LEU A 7 -22.17 36.01 -7.60
N LEU A 8 -22.60 35.02 -8.38
CA LEU A 8 -22.14 33.64 -8.30
C LEU A 8 -20.65 33.63 -8.66
N THR A 9 -19.79 33.80 -7.67
CA THR A 9 -18.35 33.58 -7.84
C THR A 9 -18.13 32.11 -8.14
N VAL A 10 -17.69 31.82 -9.36
CA VAL A 10 -17.29 30.46 -9.78
C VAL A 10 -16.17 30.01 -8.85
N SER A 11 -16.33 28.86 -8.21
CA SER A 11 -15.28 28.34 -7.33
C SER A 11 -14.06 27.95 -8.15
N LYS A 12 -12.85 28.11 -7.59
CA LYS A 12 -11.60 27.64 -8.23
C LYS A 12 -11.66 26.17 -8.66
N ALA A 13 -12.44 25.34 -7.95
CA ALA A 13 -12.66 23.95 -8.32
C ALA A 13 -13.49 23.82 -9.61
N LEU A 14 -14.57 24.61 -9.73
CA LEU A 14 -15.42 24.64 -10.91
C LEU A 14 -14.67 25.20 -12.13
N GLU A 15 -13.86 26.25 -11.97
CA GLU A 15 -13.00 26.77 -13.05
C GLU A 15 -12.02 25.71 -13.56
N ARG A 16 -11.36 24.97 -12.66
CA ARG A 16 -10.44 23.89 -13.02
C ARG A 16 -11.15 22.73 -13.72
N PHE A 17 -12.35 22.39 -13.28
CA PHE A 17 -13.17 21.36 -13.93
C PHE A 17 -13.58 21.77 -15.34
N ILE A 18 -14.08 23.00 -15.53
CA ILE A 18 -14.48 23.51 -16.86
C ILE A 18 -13.28 23.55 -17.81
N ARG A 19 -12.10 23.98 -17.34
CA ARG A 19 -10.89 24.09 -18.16
C ARG A 19 -10.32 22.73 -18.59
N GLY A 20 -10.50 21.68 -17.79
CA GLY A 20 -9.85 20.39 -18.02
C GLY A 20 -10.49 19.25 -17.24
N PRO A 21 -11.71 18.80 -17.62
CA PRO A 21 -12.52 17.90 -16.79
C PRO A 21 -11.85 16.55 -16.58
N PHE A 22 -11.18 16.01 -17.60
CA PHE A 22 -10.45 14.73 -17.49
C PHE A 22 -9.21 14.82 -16.60
N GLN A 23 -8.43 15.90 -16.68
CA GLN A 23 -7.27 16.09 -15.82
C GLN A 23 -7.71 16.32 -14.37
N PHE A 24 -8.77 17.10 -14.16
CA PHE A 24 -9.38 17.32 -12.85
C PHE A 24 -9.87 16.00 -12.23
N ALA A 25 -10.67 15.22 -12.95
CA ALA A 25 -11.14 13.92 -12.47
C ALA A 25 -9.97 12.97 -12.18
N ARG A 26 -8.96 12.93 -13.05
CA ARG A 26 -7.78 12.08 -12.84
C ARG A 26 -7.02 12.47 -11.56
N GLN A 27 -6.96 13.75 -11.20
CA GLN A 27 -6.35 14.21 -9.94
C GLN A 27 -7.15 13.79 -8.71
N LEU A 28 -8.48 13.66 -8.80
CA LEU A 28 -9.31 13.19 -7.67
C LEU A 28 -9.03 11.72 -7.32
N PHE A 29 -8.70 10.90 -8.31
CA PHE A 29 -8.45 9.46 -8.14
C PHE A 29 -6.96 9.10 -8.08
N GLN A 30 -6.07 10.05 -8.30
CA GLN A 30 -4.64 9.82 -8.17
C GLN A 30 -4.24 9.85 -6.70
N GLN A 31 -3.91 8.67 -6.15
CA GLN A 31 -3.11 8.65 -4.93
C GLN A 31 -1.72 9.21 -5.22
N PRO A 32 -1.19 10.09 -4.35
CA PRO A 32 0.19 10.53 -4.43
C PRO A 32 1.11 9.30 -4.39
N LYS A 33 1.96 9.14 -5.40
CA LYS A 33 2.96 8.06 -5.44
C LYS A 33 4.19 8.36 -4.55
N SER A 34 4.25 9.56 -4.01
CA SER A 34 5.29 10.05 -3.10
C SER A 34 4.69 11.12 -2.20
N GLY A 35 5.32 11.34 -1.05
CA GLY A 35 4.90 12.32 -0.07
C GLY A 35 5.90 12.41 1.07
N THR A 36 5.71 13.38 1.95
CA THR A 36 6.49 13.51 3.18
C THR A 36 5.71 12.87 4.31
N LEU A 37 6.33 11.92 5.00
CA LEU A 37 5.77 11.38 6.22
C LEU A 37 6.08 12.35 7.36
N THR A 38 5.04 12.89 8.01
CA THR A 38 5.17 13.90 9.08
C THR A 38 5.30 13.28 10.47
N VAL A 39 5.44 11.96 10.56
CA VAL A 39 5.55 11.25 11.84
C VAL A 39 6.98 11.29 12.35
N GLU A 40 7.13 11.34 13.68
CA GLU A 40 8.44 11.23 14.30
C GLU A 40 9.05 9.86 14.03
N ARG A 41 10.38 9.84 13.86
CA ARG A 41 11.11 8.62 13.51
C ARG A 41 10.90 7.50 14.53
N GLU A 42 10.87 7.82 15.82
CA GLU A 42 10.69 6.85 16.90
C GLU A 42 9.31 6.18 16.85
N GLU A 43 8.27 6.95 16.53
CA GLU A 43 6.90 6.43 16.38
C GLU A 43 6.81 5.51 15.15
N LEU A 44 7.47 5.88 14.04
CA LEU A 44 7.57 5.02 12.86
C LEU A 44 8.29 3.70 13.17
N GLU A 45 9.45 3.76 13.81
CA GLU A 45 10.25 2.59 14.15
C GLU A 45 9.49 1.66 15.11
N THR A 46 8.79 2.23 16.08
CA THR A 46 7.91 1.48 17.00
C THR A 46 6.79 0.79 16.25
N HIS A 47 6.11 1.49 15.32
CA HIS A 47 5.07 0.91 14.49
C HIS A 47 5.62 -0.23 13.63
N LEU A 48 6.74 -0.03 12.95
CA LEU A 48 7.35 -1.05 12.10
C LEU A 48 7.74 -2.30 12.90
N LYS A 49 8.36 -2.12 14.08
CA LYS A 49 8.72 -3.22 14.96
C LYS A 49 7.48 -3.97 15.43
N LYS A 50 6.42 -3.28 15.82
CA LYS A 50 5.15 -3.91 16.22
C LYS A 50 4.48 -4.68 15.09
N THR A 51 4.46 -4.11 13.89
CA THR A 51 3.71 -4.66 12.75
C THR A 51 4.46 -5.79 12.05
N TYR A 52 5.78 -5.71 11.98
CA TYR A 52 6.59 -6.58 11.12
C TYR A 52 7.73 -7.33 11.84
N SER A 53 7.92 -7.13 13.15
CA SER A 53 8.87 -7.95 13.91
C SER A 53 8.20 -9.20 14.46
N ASP A 54 8.94 -10.29 14.48
CA ASP A 54 8.62 -11.45 15.29
C ASP A 54 9.07 -11.18 16.74
N PRO A 55 8.14 -11.15 17.72
CA PRO A 55 8.48 -10.92 19.13
C PRO A 55 9.27 -12.06 19.77
N THR A 56 9.21 -13.25 19.16
CA THR A 56 9.87 -14.48 19.65
C THR A 56 11.11 -14.86 18.85
N ARG A 57 11.61 -13.96 18.00
CA ARG A 57 12.77 -14.21 17.13
C ARG A 57 14.01 -14.70 17.87
N GLU A 58 14.22 -14.22 19.10
CA GLU A 58 15.39 -14.57 19.92
C GLU A 58 15.17 -15.82 20.77
N ILE A 59 13.95 -16.34 20.82
CA ILE A 59 13.64 -17.59 21.51
C ILE A 59 14.13 -18.73 20.60
N PRO A 60 15.08 -19.55 21.07
CA PRO A 60 15.49 -20.73 20.32
C PRO A 60 14.27 -21.61 20.04
N LEU A 61 14.17 -22.12 18.81
CA LEU A 61 13.17 -23.12 18.49
C LEU A 61 13.37 -24.35 19.37
N GLU A 62 12.28 -24.90 19.89
CA GLU A 62 12.30 -26.16 20.62
C GLU A 62 12.93 -27.28 19.76
N GLU A 63 13.61 -28.21 20.42
CA GLU A 63 14.16 -29.37 19.73
C GLU A 63 13.03 -30.15 19.04
N THR A 64 13.18 -30.36 17.74
CA THR A 64 12.20 -31.06 16.91
C THR A 64 12.29 -32.58 17.10
N THR A 65 12.08 -33.03 18.33
CA THR A 65 12.05 -34.45 18.69
C THR A 65 10.82 -35.11 18.05
N GLY A 66 11.03 -36.25 17.39
CA GLY A 66 9.94 -37.02 16.76
C GLY A 66 9.48 -36.55 15.38
N LEU A 67 10.16 -35.59 14.74
CA LEU A 67 9.89 -35.28 13.33
C LEU A 67 10.26 -36.48 12.44
N VAL A 68 9.26 -37.05 11.77
CA VAL A 68 9.48 -38.00 10.68
C VAL A 68 9.68 -37.21 9.41
N TRP A 69 10.91 -37.19 8.89
CA TRP A 69 11.16 -36.65 7.56
C TRP A 69 10.40 -37.51 6.54
N PRO A 70 9.69 -36.89 5.58
CA PRO A 70 9.08 -37.65 4.50
C PRO A 70 10.15 -38.38 3.70
N ALA A 71 9.78 -39.51 3.11
CA ALA A 71 10.63 -40.15 2.11
C ALA A 71 10.97 -39.14 1.00
N ALA A 72 12.16 -39.28 0.42
CA ALA A 72 12.56 -38.45 -0.71
C ALA A 72 11.50 -38.51 -1.82
N PRO A 73 11.21 -37.39 -2.49
CA PRO A 73 10.21 -37.39 -3.55
C PRO A 73 10.60 -38.39 -4.63
N GLY A 74 9.66 -39.27 -5.00
CA GLY A 74 9.89 -40.29 -6.03
C GLY A 74 10.04 -39.72 -7.44
N ILE A 75 9.77 -38.42 -7.60
CA ILE A 75 9.84 -37.71 -8.88
C ILE A 75 10.78 -36.51 -8.70
N LYS A 76 11.75 -36.36 -9.61
CA LYS A 76 12.65 -35.20 -9.63
C LYS A 76 11.86 -33.94 -9.93
N PHE A 77 12.24 -32.84 -9.30
CA PHE A 77 11.68 -31.53 -9.58
C PHE A 77 11.85 -31.16 -11.06
N ASP A 78 10.78 -30.74 -11.72
CA ASP A 78 10.86 -30.23 -13.09
C ASP A 78 11.46 -28.81 -13.06
N SER A 79 12.76 -28.73 -13.37
CA SER A 79 13.50 -27.46 -13.41
C SER A 79 13.24 -26.67 -14.69
N LYS A 80 12.35 -27.11 -15.57
CA LYS A 80 12.05 -26.39 -16.80
C LYS A 80 11.13 -25.19 -16.51
N PRO A 81 11.35 -24.04 -17.18
CA PRO A 81 10.42 -22.93 -17.09
C PRO A 81 9.05 -23.36 -17.64
N TYR A 82 7.98 -22.92 -16.98
CA TYR A 82 6.61 -23.11 -17.45
C TYR A 82 6.46 -22.59 -18.89
N ARG A 83 5.89 -23.41 -19.78
CA ARG A 83 5.51 -23.00 -21.14
C ARG A 83 4.00 -23.09 -21.28
N LYS A 84 3.35 -21.99 -21.67
CA LYS A 84 1.97 -22.05 -22.15
C LYS A 84 1.96 -22.71 -23.52
N SER A 85 1.13 -23.74 -23.69
CA SER A 85 0.80 -24.36 -24.97
C SER A 85 0.02 -23.40 -25.86
#